data_AF-A0A4Q2J8G1-F1
#
_entry.id   AF-A0A4Q2J8G1-F1
#
_cell.length_a   1.000
_cell.length_b   1.000
_cell.length_c   1.000
_cell.angle_alpha   90.00
_cell.angle_beta   90.00
_cell.angle_gamma   90.00
#
_symmetry.space_group_name_H-M   'P 1'
#
loop_
_entity.id
_entity.type
_entity.pdbx_description
1 polymer ?
#
loop_
_entity_poly.entity_id
_entity_poly.type
_entity_poly.pdbx_seq_one_letter_code
_entity_poly.pdbx_strand_id
1 'polypeptide(L)' 'RAAPVRAWAGPWPVVERWWDADRARRVHRFQVVDHDGCAWLLVRDADGWWAEARYD' A
#
# COMPACT_ATOMS: atom_id res chain seq x y z
N ARG A 1 -13.44 -12.67 -2.70
CA ARG A 1 -14.49 -12.11 -1.82
C ARG A 1 -13.86 -10.99 -1.01
N ALA A 2 -14.55 -9.86 -0.81
CA ALA A 2 -14.03 -8.81 0.07
C ALA A 2 -14.02 -9.32 1.52
N ALA A 3 -12.90 -9.09 2.23
CA ALA A 3 -12.78 -9.35 3.65
C ALA A 3 -12.89 -8.01 4.42
N PRO A 4 -13.52 -7.97 5.60
CA PRO A 4 -13.54 -6.77 6.42
C PRO A 4 -12.12 -6.36 6.84
N VAL A 5 -11.85 -5.06 6.84
CA VAL A 5 -10.63 -4.50 7.44
C VAL A 5 -10.82 -4.46 8.96
N ARG A 6 -9.93 -5.12 9.69
CA ARG A 6 -9.92 -5.11 11.15
C ARG A 6 -9.14 -3.91 11.70
N ALA A 7 -8.00 -3.60 11.09
CA ALA A 7 -7.16 -2.47 11.47
C ALA A 7 -6.37 -1.96 10.27
N TRP A 8 -5.93 -0.70 10.32
CA TRP A 8 -5.09 -0.12 9.30
C TRP A 8 -4.21 1.02 9.83
N ALA A 9 -3.12 1.28 9.13
CA ALA A 9 -2.23 2.42 9.34
C ALA A 9 -1.79 3.01 7.97
N GLY A 10 -1.52 4.32 7.95
CA GLY A 10 -1.29 5.11 6.74
C GLY A 10 -2.45 6.06 6.41
N PRO A 11 -2.52 6.64 5.18
CA PRO A 11 -1.55 6.49 4.09
C PRO A 11 -0.20 7.14 4.44
N TRP A 12 0.89 6.46 4.11
CA TRP A 12 2.22 7.08 4.09
C TRP A 12 2.59 7.48 2.66
N PRO A 13 2.71 8.78 2.35
CA PRO A 13 3.22 9.23 1.08
C PRO A 13 4.68 8.82 0.91
N VAL A 14 5.02 8.25 -0.24
CA VAL A 14 6.38 7.87 -0.61
C VAL A 14 6.68 8.47 -1.98
N VAL A 15 7.83 9.14 -2.08
CA VAL A 15 8.37 9.60 -3.35
C VAL A 15 9.58 8.73 -3.69
N GLU A 16 9.42 7.87 -4.68
CA GLU A 16 10.50 7.01 -5.18
C GLU A 16 11.23 7.72 -6.32
N ARG A 17 12.53 7.47 -6.44
CA ARG A 17 13.37 7.99 -7.54
C ARG A 17 13.24 9.51 -7.72
N TRP A 18 13.10 10.24 -6.63
CA TRP A 18 12.86 11.69 -6.63
C TRP A 18 13.97 12.50 -7.34
N TRP A 19 15.16 11.92 -7.49
CA TRP A 19 16.30 12.50 -8.19
C TRP A 19 16.23 12.37 -9.72
N ASP A 20 15.30 11.59 -10.25
CA ASP A 20 15.13 11.33 -11.68
C ASP A 20 13.72 11.76 -12.08
N ALA A 21 13.60 12.90 -12.76
CA ALA A 21 12.31 13.50 -13.09
C ALA A 21 11.42 12.58 -13.95
N ASP A 22 12.02 11.77 -14.84
CA ASP A 22 11.30 10.87 -15.74
C ASP A 22 10.87 9.58 -15.04
N ARG A 23 11.54 9.21 -13.94
CA ARG A 23 11.26 7.99 -13.18
C ARG A 23 10.63 8.22 -11.80
N ALA A 24 10.51 9.47 -11.38
CA ALA A 24 9.94 9.84 -10.10
C ALA A 24 8.52 9.27 -9.98
N ARG A 25 8.25 8.56 -8.88
CA ARG A 25 6.93 7.97 -8.62
C ARG A 25 6.45 8.42 -7.27
N ARG A 26 5.17 8.81 -7.19
CA ARG A 26 4.49 9.11 -5.92
C ARG A 26 3.50 8.01 -5.65
N VAL A 27 3.65 7.36 -4.51
CA VAL A 27 2.78 6.27 -4.08
C VAL A 27 2.33 6.51 -2.63
N HIS A 28 1.26 5.85 -2.24
CA HIS A 28 0.77 5.82 -0.86
C HIS A 28 0.81 4.38 -0.36
N ARG A 29 1.55 4.14 0.72
CA ARG A 29 1.58 2.84 1.39
C ARG A 29 0.56 2.77 2.51
N PHE A 30 0.02 1.57 2.71
CA PHE A 30 -0.92 1.24 3.77
C PHE A 30 -0.52 -0.10 4.38
N GLN A 31 -0.63 -0.21 5.69
CA GLN A 31 -0.63 -1.50 6.37
C GLN A 31 -2.06 -1.81 6.78
N VAL A 32 -2.58 -2.93 6.33
CA VAL A 32 -3.97 -3.35 6.57
C VAL A 32 -3.97 -4.73 7.19
N VAL A 33 -4.72 -4.92 8.27
CA VAL A 33 -4.98 -6.25 8.83
C VAL A 33 -6.43 -6.60 8.52
N ASP A 34 -6.65 -7.72 7.84
CA ASP A 34 -7.99 -8.22 7.56
C ASP A 34 -8.60 -8.96 8.77
N HIS A 35 -9.86 -9.37 8.64
CA HIS A 35 -10.58 -10.07 9.70
C HIS A 35 -9.92 -11.40 10.10
N ASP A 36 -9.25 -12.08 9.18
CA ASP A 36 -8.60 -13.36 9.41
C ASP A 36 -7.23 -13.20 10.10
N GLY A 37 -6.80 -11.94 10.33
CA GLY A 37 -5.53 -11.61 10.96
C GLY A 37 -4.37 -11.45 9.98
N CYS A 38 -4.62 -11.62 8.68
CA CYS A 38 -3.59 -11.45 7.67
C CYS A 38 -3.26 -9.97 7.49
N ALA A 39 -1.96 -9.64 7.54
CA ALA A 39 -1.44 -8.31 7.32
C ALA A 39 -1.01 -8.12 5.86
N TRP A 40 -1.42 -7.02 5.26
CA TRP A 40 -1.16 -6.63 3.89
C TRP A 40 -0.40 -5.32 3.87
N LEU A 41 0.66 -5.26 3.06
CA LEU A 41 1.26 -4.00 2.64
C LEU A 41 0.65 -3.63 1.29
N LEU A 42 -0.26 -2.67 1.29
CA LEU A 42 -0.91 -2.19 0.08
C LEU A 42 -0.26 -0.90 -0.40
N VAL A 43 -0.22 -0.73 -1.71
CA VAL A 43 0.28 0.48 -2.33
C VAL A 43 -0.75 1.00 -3.32
N ARG A 44 -0.91 2.33 -3.33
CA ARG A 44 -1.72 3.04 -4.29
C ARG A 44 -0.89 4.08 -5.02
N ASP A 45 -1.03 4.16 -6.34
CA ASP A 45 -0.57 5.30 -7.13
C ASP A 45 -1.70 5.89 -7.98
N ALA A 46 -1.34 6.64 -9.02
CA ALA A 46 -2.31 7.23 -9.93
C ALA A 46 -3.09 6.19 -10.74
N ASP A 47 -2.52 5.02 -10.98
CA ASP A 47 -3.06 4.00 -11.88
C ASP A 47 -3.86 2.92 -11.13
N GLY A 48 -3.62 2.76 -9.82
CA GLY A 48 -4.48 1.90 -9.01
C GLY A 48 -3.82 1.38 -7.74
N TRP A 49 -4.22 0.17 -7.36
CA TRP A 49 -3.84 -0.49 -6.12
C TRP A 49 -3.17 -1.84 -6.39
N TRP A 50 -2.18 -2.20 -5.58
CA TRP A 50 -1.63 -3.55 -5.54
C TRP A 50 -1.16 -3.92 -4.12
N ALA A 51 -1.03 -5.23 -3.88
CA ALA A 51 -0.37 -5.74 -2.68
C ALA A 51 1.14 -5.85 -2.95
N GLU A 52 1.94 -5.10 -2.20
CA GLU A 52 3.40 -5.18 -2.21
C GLU A 52 3.88 -6.37 -1.37
N ALA A 53 3.16 -6.71 -0.28
CA ALA A 53 3.42 -7.89 0.53
C ALA A 53 2.17 -8.40 1.27
N ARG A 54 2.21 -9.67 1.66
CA ARG A 54 1.22 -10.36 2.51
C ARG A 54 1.96 -11.13 3.60
N TYR A 55 1.43 -11.08 4.82
CA TYR A 55 1.91 -11.79 6.00
C TYR A 55 0.72 -12.46 6.68
N ASP A 56 0.78 -13.75 6.94
CA ASP A 56 -0.24 -14.53 7.66
C ASP A 56 0.18 -14.86 9.11
#